data_AF-A0A453C6T3-F1
#
_entry.id   AF-A0A453C6T3-F1
#
_cell.length_a   1.000
_cell.length_b   1.000
_cell.length_c   1.000
_cell.angle_alpha   90.00
_cell.angle_beta   90.00
_cell.angle_gamma   90.00
#
_symmetry.space_group_name_H-M   'P 1'
#
loop_
_entity.id
_entity.type
_entity.pdbx_description
1 polymer ?
#
loop_
_entity_poly.entity_id
_entity_poly.type
_entity_poly.pdbx_seq_one_letter_code
_entity_poly.pdbx_strand_id
1 'polypeptide(L)'
;AKISTPLSTFSLDRNPRYRNAGNFMRLSDFLDFSKDKDLSGIMISIEHAAFLAEELGFDMVDAVIKALDDSGYNKQTAQKVMIQSTNSSVLVKLKQQTKYDLVYMINEDVSDAGPSSLAGIKKFADAVSVETSSVFPENRHFTSHQTDLVESLQTAGLSVYAYTLMNEFVAQPYDFFSDATAEIIAYVQGAGVDGLITDFPATARRYKSNTCMNMGNKTPSFMAPPRPGDLLQLISKPAQPPALAPMPLLMDSDVSEPPLPPARLNNGTTAPAPSSAPRMQTRIPFLVTLAMLCVWATV
;
A
#
# COMPACT_ATOMS: atom_id res chain seq x y z
N ALA A 1 10.49 -18.21 -12.73
CA ALA A 1 9.10 -18.36 -12.25
C ALA A 1 8.21 -17.48 -13.11
N LYS A 2 6.90 -17.76 -13.19
CA LYS A 2 5.95 -16.87 -13.87
C LYS A 2 5.76 -15.61 -13.01
N ILE A 3 5.67 -14.44 -13.63
CA ILE A 3 5.30 -13.19 -12.97
C ILE A 3 3.92 -13.37 -12.32
N SER A 4 3.80 -13.00 -11.05
CA SER A 4 2.54 -13.10 -10.30
C SER A 4 1.49 -12.12 -10.87
N THR A 5 0.23 -12.48 -10.68
CA THR A 5 -0.92 -11.62 -11.03
C THR A 5 -1.96 -11.75 -9.93
N PRO A 6 -2.49 -10.64 -9.38
CA PRO A 6 -3.61 -10.69 -8.44
C PRO A 6 -4.90 -11.18 -9.12
N LEU A 7 -4.96 -11.15 -10.46
CA LEU A 7 -6.14 -11.44 -11.27
C LEU A 7 -6.10 -12.85 -11.89
N SER A 8 -5.51 -13.81 -11.16
CA SER A 8 -5.34 -15.18 -11.63
C SER A 8 -6.66 -15.89 -11.93
N THR A 9 -7.74 -15.55 -11.20
CA THR A 9 -9.10 -16.06 -11.42
C THR A 9 -9.67 -15.68 -12.78
N PHE A 10 -9.24 -14.55 -13.34
CA PHE A 10 -9.64 -14.06 -14.66
C PHE A 10 -8.73 -14.56 -15.79
N SER A 11 -7.74 -15.41 -15.48
CA SER A 11 -6.71 -15.84 -16.44
C SER A 11 -5.98 -14.67 -17.12
N LEU A 12 -5.88 -13.53 -16.44
CA LEU A 12 -5.21 -12.33 -16.95
C LEU A 12 -3.73 -12.33 -16.61
N ASP A 13 -2.92 -12.51 -17.65
CA ASP A 13 -1.47 -12.38 -17.59
C ASP A 13 -1.09 -10.91 -17.87
N ARG A 14 -0.46 -10.23 -16.88
CA ARG A 14 -0.05 -8.82 -17.03
C ARG A 14 0.94 -8.57 -18.16
N ASN A 15 1.83 -9.53 -18.41
CA ASN A 15 2.78 -9.46 -19.52
C ASN A 15 2.95 -10.82 -20.18
N PRO A 16 2.01 -11.25 -21.05
CA PRO A 16 2.03 -12.60 -21.64
C PRO A 16 3.30 -12.86 -22.44
N ARG A 17 3.79 -11.84 -23.16
CA ARG A 17 5.00 -11.90 -23.99
C ARG A 17 6.25 -12.15 -23.15
N TYR A 18 6.34 -11.57 -21.96
CA TYR A 18 7.49 -11.66 -21.07
C TYR A 18 7.13 -12.30 -19.73
N ARG A 19 6.18 -13.25 -19.73
CA ARG A 19 5.57 -13.83 -18.50
C ARG A 19 6.54 -14.49 -17.53
N ASN A 20 7.75 -14.82 -17.99
CA ASN A 20 8.81 -15.44 -17.21
C ASN A 20 10.10 -14.60 -17.19
N ALA A 21 10.06 -13.36 -17.70
CA ALA A 21 11.21 -12.47 -17.72
C ALA A 21 11.39 -11.78 -16.38
N GLY A 22 12.61 -11.28 -16.13
CA GLY A 22 13.00 -10.62 -14.90
C GLY A 22 13.77 -11.54 -13.95
N ASN A 23 14.55 -10.91 -13.07
CA ASN A 23 15.30 -11.56 -12.00
C ASN A 23 15.04 -10.78 -10.71
N PHE A 24 15.23 -11.45 -9.57
CA PHE A 24 15.27 -10.74 -8.29
C PHE A 24 16.48 -9.80 -8.25
N MET A 25 16.25 -8.61 -7.71
CA MET A 25 17.27 -7.58 -7.51
C MET A 25 17.55 -7.47 -6.01
N ARG A 26 18.82 -7.29 -5.62
CA ARG A 26 19.14 -6.97 -4.22
C ARG A 26 18.75 -5.54 -3.93
N LEU A 27 18.46 -5.25 -2.66
CA LEU A 27 18.17 -3.88 -2.22
C LEU A 27 19.32 -2.92 -2.57
N SER A 28 20.57 -3.31 -2.34
CA SER A 28 21.75 -2.51 -2.72
C SER A 28 21.74 -2.12 -4.20
N ASP A 29 21.46 -3.08 -5.08
CA ASP A 29 21.47 -2.85 -6.52
C ASP A 29 20.32 -1.90 -6.91
N PHE A 30 19.15 -2.02 -6.27
CA PHE A 30 18.03 -1.11 -6.48
C PHE A 30 18.35 0.32 -6.02
N LEU A 31 18.99 0.46 -4.86
CA LEU A 31 19.42 1.75 -4.33
C LEU A 31 20.45 2.41 -5.26
N ASP A 32 21.42 1.66 -5.78
CA ASP A 32 22.36 2.20 -6.76
C ASP A 32 21.69 2.56 -8.08
N PHE A 33 20.75 1.73 -8.56
CA PHE A 33 19.99 2.02 -9.78
C PHE A 33 19.15 3.30 -9.67
N SER A 34 18.57 3.58 -8.51
CA SER A 34 17.60 4.67 -8.32
C SER A 34 18.24 6.03 -8.08
N LYS A 35 19.48 6.11 -7.57
CA LYS A 35 20.19 7.38 -7.31
C LYS A 35 20.29 8.29 -8.54
N ASP A 36 20.61 7.73 -9.68
CA ASP A 36 20.83 8.51 -10.92
C ASP A 36 19.55 8.72 -11.74
N LYS A 37 18.38 8.46 -11.14
CA LYS A 37 17.08 8.64 -11.80
C LYS A 37 16.45 9.94 -11.34
N ASP A 38 15.76 10.57 -12.28
CA ASP A 38 14.90 11.73 -12.03
C ASP A 38 13.63 11.28 -11.28
N LEU A 39 13.80 10.96 -10.01
CA LEU A 39 12.77 10.51 -9.07
C LEU A 39 12.73 11.48 -7.90
N SER A 40 11.53 11.80 -7.42
CA SER A 40 11.35 12.57 -6.18
C SER A 40 11.71 11.76 -4.93
N GLY A 41 11.76 10.43 -5.04
CA GLY A 41 12.05 9.56 -3.92
C GLY A 41 11.85 8.08 -4.23
N ILE A 42 12.12 7.26 -3.20
CA ILE A 42 11.91 5.82 -3.19
C ILE A 42 11.01 5.44 -2.00
N MET A 43 10.29 4.33 -2.15
CA MET A 43 9.54 3.70 -1.07
C MET A 43 9.98 2.24 -0.96
N ILE A 44 10.27 1.79 0.27
CA ILE A 44 10.69 0.42 0.57
C ILE A 44 9.68 -0.20 1.52
N SER A 45 9.12 -1.37 1.18
CA SER A 45 8.27 -2.14 2.09
C SER A 45 9.11 -3.14 2.88
N ILE A 46 8.95 -3.17 4.21
CA ILE A 46 9.52 -4.19 5.09
C ILE A 46 8.40 -5.15 5.50
N GLU A 47 8.60 -6.44 5.22
CA GLU A 47 7.62 -7.48 5.50
C GLU A 47 8.21 -8.58 6.39
N HIS A 48 7.37 -9.14 7.25
CA HIS A 48 7.67 -10.32 8.06
C HIS A 48 8.92 -10.20 8.96
N ALA A 49 9.26 -8.99 9.42
CA ALA A 49 10.48 -8.73 10.18
C ALA A 49 10.61 -9.57 11.46
N ALA A 50 9.52 -9.70 12.23
CA ALA A 50 9.53 -10.49 13.47
C ALA A 50 9.83 -11.97 13.21
N PHE A 51 9.16 -12.55 12.21
CA PHE A 51 9.40 -13.94 11.79
C PHE A 51 10.85 -14.16 11.34
N LEU A 52 11.41 -13.24 10.54
CA LEU A 52 12.80 -13.36 10.06
C LEU A 52 13.82 -13.26 11.21
N ALA A 53 13.54 -12.44 12.22
CA ALA A 53 14.39 -12.33 13.40
C ALA A 53 14.33 -13.60 14.27
N GLU A 54 13.14 -14.14 14.52
CA GLU A 54 12.93 -15.31 15.39
C GLU A 54 13.40 -16.61 14.76
N GLU A 55 13.02 -16.84 13.50
CA GLU A 55 13.21 -18.13 12.85
C GLU A 55 14.52 -18.22 12.09
N LEU A 56 15.00 -17.09 11.55
CA LEU A 56 16.19 -17.06 10.71
C LEU A 56 17.36 -16.28 11.33
N GLY A 57 17.17 -15.64 12.49
CA GLY A 57 18.20 -14.81 13.10
C GLY A 57 18.58 -13.60 12.23
N PHE A 58 17.66 -13.15 11.36
CA PHE A 58 17.91 -12.08 10.42
C PHE A 58 17.19 -10.80 10.84
N ASP A 59 17.96 -9.78 11.23
CA ASP A 59 17.41 -8.46 11.55
C ASP A 59 17.15 -7.67 10.26
N MET A 60 15.91 -7.74 9.78
CA MET A 60 15.50 -7.05 8.55
C MET A 60 15.62 -5.52 8.66
N VAL A 61 15.34 -4.95 9.83
CA VAL A 61 15.38 -3.49 10.03
C VAL A 61 16.82 -2.99 9.94
N ASP A 62 17.74 -3.62 10.68
CA ASP A 62 19.15 -3.23 10.66
C ASP A 62 19.78 -3.45 9.28
N ALA A 63 19.39 -4.52 8.58
CA ALA A 63 19.85 -4.79 7.22
C ALA A 63 19.42 -3.70 6.22
N VAL A 64 18.16 -3.23 6.29
CA VAL A 64 17.66 -2.14 5.42
C VAL A 64 18.34 -0.82 5.75
N ILE A 65 18.47 -0.48 7.03
CA ILE A 65 19.18 0.75 7.47
C ILE A 65 20.62 0.72 6.95
N LYS A 66 21.33 -0.39 7.16
CA LYS A 66 22.70 -0.54 6.69
C LYS A 66 22.80 -0.39 5.17
N ALA A 67 21.90 -0.99 4.40
CA ALA A 67 21.92 -0.87 2.95
C ALA A 67 21.71 0.58 2.49
N LEU A 68 20.82 1.34 3.14
CA LEU A 68 20.60 2.76 2.88
C LEU A 68 21.82 3.61 3.25
N ASP A 69 22.46 3.32 4.39
CA ASP A 69 23.66 4.01 4.86
C ASP A 69 24.87 3.76 3.97
N ASP A 70 25.13 2.49 3.61
CA ASP A 70 26.19 2.09 2.69
C ASP A 70 25.99 2.75 1.31
N SER A 71 24.72 2.90 0.90
CA SER A 71 24.34 3.58 -0.34
C SER A 71 24.41 5.11 -0.21
N GLY A 72 24.59 5.68 0.99
CA GLY A 72 24.66 7.13 1.18
C GLY A 72 23.31 7.86 1.11
N TYR A 73 22.18 7.14 1.15
CA TYR A 73 20.84 7.74 1.19
C TYR A 73 20.62 8.61 2.43
N ASN A 74 21.36 8.34 3.51
CA ASN A 74 21.36 9.09 4.76
C ASN A 74 22.05 10.47 4.68
N LYS A 75 22.84 10.73 3.61
CA LYS A 75 23.63 11.96 3.43
C LYS A 75 23.06 12.90 2.38
N GLN A 76 22.08 12.46 1.61
CA GLN A 76 21.47 13.21 0.53
C GLN A 76 20.06 13.68 0.94
N THR A 77 19.59 14.74 0.30
CA THR A 77 18.24 15.30 0.51
C THR A 77 17.45 15.47 -0.80
N ALA A 78 18.03 15.06 -1.93
CA ALA A 78 17.43 15.20 -3.25
C ALA A 78 16.29 14.21 -3.47
N GLN A 79 16.44 12.98 -2.99
CA GLN A 79 15.45 11.91 -3.08
C GLN A 79 14.91 11.60 -1.69
N LYS A 80 13.59 11.74 -1.53
CA LYS A 80 12.89 11.34 -0.30
C LYS A 80 12.95 9.81 -0.15
N VAL A 81 13.17 9.32 1.06
CA VAL A 81 13.08 7.89 1.37
C VAL A 81 11.89 7.68 2.28
N MET A 82 10.96 6.84 1.84
CA MET A 82 9.84 6.37 2.64
C MET A 82 10.00 4.89 2.94
N ILE A 83 9.70 4.49 4.17
CA ILE A 83 9.72 3.08 4.56
C ILE A 83 8.34 2.69 5.05
N GLN A 84 7.76 1.70 4.40
CA GLN A 84 6.42 1.18 4.67
C GLN A 84 6.50 -0.16 5.40
N SER A 85 5.54 -0.42 6.30
CA SER A 85 5.37 -1.71 6.95
C SER A 85 3.93 -1.86 7.46
N THR A 86 3.41 -3.09 7.45
CA THR A 86 2.17 -3.44 8.16
C THR A 86 2.37 -3.62 9.66
N ASN A 87 3.62 -3.74 10.10
CA ASN A 87 3.98 -3.92 11.51
C ASN A 87 4.41 -2.60 12.15
N SER A 88 3.69 -2.14 13.18
CA SER A 88 4.00 -0.91 13.92
C SER A 88 5.33 -1.04 14.68
N SER A 89 5.67 -2.24 15.17
CA SER A 89 6.93 -2.54 15.85
C SER A 89 8.16 -2.26 14.97
N VAL A 90 8.06 -2.51 13.67
CA VAL A 90 9.09 -2.18 12.66
C VAL A 90 9.27 -0.67 12.53
N LEU A 91 8.17 0.07 12.40
CA LEU A 91 8.20 1.52 12.24
C LEU A 91 8.69 2.21 13.51
N VAL A 92 8.29 1.72 14.69
CA VAL A 92 8.81 2.20 15.98
C VAL A 92 10.33 2.05 16.05
N LYS A 93 10.88 0.89 15.68
CA LYS A 93 12.34 0.67 15.65
C LYS A 93 13.02 1.62 14.64
N LEU A 94 12.47 1.76 13.43
CA LEU A 94 13.00 2.68 12.41
C LEU A 94 12.99 4.14 12.86
N LYS A 95 11.93 4.57 13.56
CA LYS A 95 11.80 5.96 14.05
C LYS A 95 12.87 6.30 15.07
N GLN A 96 13.32 5.32 15.86
CA GLN A 96 14.38 5.51 16.84
C GLN A 96 15.77 5.60 16.22
N GLN A 97 15.96 4.99 15.04
CA GLN A 97 17.28 4.81 14.44
C GLN A 97 17.51 5.66 13.17
N THR A 98 16.45 6.20 12.57
CA THR A 98 16.51 6.91 11.28
C THR A 98 15.70 8.20 11.30
N LYS A 99 15.79 8.96 10.21
CA LYS A 99 15.01 10.18 9.97
C LYS A 99 14.19 10.09 8.67
N TYR A 100 13.95 8.87 8.19
CA TYR A 100 13.15 8.63 6.99
C TYR A 100 11.67 8.78 7.30
N ASP A 101 10.87 9.08 6.28
CA ASP A 101 9.43 9.15 6.41
C ASP A 101 8.86 7.73 6.56
N LEU A 102 8.01 7.52 7.55
CA LEU A 102 7.49 6.20 7.88
C LEU A 102 6.02 6.09 7.49
N VAL A 103 5.67 4.99 6.82
CA VAL A 103 4.33 4.75 6.28
C VAL A 103 3.74 3.49 6.91
N TYR A 104 2.65 3.65 7.67
CA TYR A 104 1.93 2.50 8.21
C TYR A 104 0.95 1.97 7.16
N MET A 105 1.07 0.71 6.78
CA MET A 105 0.16 0.07 5.82
C MET A 105 -0.93 -0.66 6.58
N ILE A 106 -2.15 -0.15 6.52
CA ILE A 106 -3.33 -0.86 7.03
C ILE A 106 -3.72 -1.88 5.97
N ASN A 107 -3.49 -3.17 6.27
CA ASN A 107 -3.72 -4.30 5.37
C ASN A 107 -4.99 -5.08 5.78
N GLU A 108 -6.04 -4.31 6.01
CA GLU A 108 -7.40 -4.76 6.31
C GLU A 108 -8.41 -3.68 5.92
N ASP A 109 -9.63 -4.12 5.63
CA ASP A 109 -10.76 -3.24 5.31
C ASP A 109 -11.31 -2.61 6.59
N VAL A 110 -11.23 -1.28 6.71
CA VAL A 110 -11.74 -0.51 7.86
C VAL A 110 -12.60 0.66 7.38
N SER A 111 -13.64 0.98 8.14
CA SER A 111 -14.53 2.11 7.82
C SER A 111 -14.01 3.45 8.32
N ASP A 112 -13.26 3.46 9.41
CA ASP A 112 -12.67 4.65 10.01
C ASP A 112 -11.65 4.20 11.07
N ALA A 113 -10.97 5.14 11.72
CA ALA A 113 -10.04 4.90 12.81
C ALA A 113 -10.45 5.63 14.09
N GLY A 114 -10.48 4.90 15.22
CA GLY A 114 -10.78 5.48 16.52
C GLY A 114 -9.74 6.50 17.00
N PRO A 115 -10.09 7.45 17.88
CA PRO A 115 -9.13 8.46 18.37
C PRO A 115 -7.85 7.89 18.99
N SER A 116 -7.95 6.74 19.66
CA SER A 116 -6.78 6.07 20.26
C SER A 116 -5.85 5.46 19.22
N SER A 117 -6.38 4.82 18.17
CA SER A 117 -5.56 4.25 17.09
C SER A 117 -4.90 5.35 16.27
N LEU A 118 -5.63 6.44 15.94
CA LEU A 118 -5.06 7.63 15.30
C LEU A 118 -3.87 8.21 16.10
N ALA A 119 -4.06 8.40 17.42
CA ALA A 119 -3.00 8.88 18.30
C ALA A 119 -1.85 7.87 18.44
N GLY A 120 -2.14 6.56 18.36
CA GLY A 120 -1.15 5.48 18.33
C GLY A 120 -0.28 5.55 17.08
N ILE A 121 -0.91 5.57 15.90
CA ILE A 121 -0.24 5.62 14.58
C ILE A 121 0.66 6.84 14.49
N LYS A 122 0.18 8.01 14.89
CA LYS A 122 0.96 9.27 14.79
C LYS A 122 2.26 9.25 15.59
N LYS A 123 2.37 8.40 16.61
CA LYS A 123 3.62 8.24 17.38
C LYS A 123 4.73 7.62 16.54
N PHE A 124 4.44 6.81 15.54
CA PHE A 124 5.45 6.06 14.79
C PHE A 124 5.42 6.25 13.27
N ALA A 125 4.36 6.83 12.69
CA ALA A 125 4.23 7.05 11.26
C ALA A 125 3.98 8.52 10.90
N ASP A 126 4.40 8.88 9.69
CA ASP A 126 4.18 10.18 9.05
C ASP A 126 3.04 10.12 8.03
N ALA A 127 2.82 8.94 7.44
CA ALA A 127 1.76 8.66 6.49
C ALA A 127 1.13 7.28 6.74
N VAL A 128 -0.02 7.04 6.11
CA VAL A 128 -0.73 5.77 6.14
C VAL A 128 -1.12 5.37 4.73
N SER A 129 -0.87 4.12 4.38
CA SER A 129 -1.39 3.50 3.17
C SER A 129 -2.64 2.69 3.51
N VAL A 130 -3.74 2.93 2.79
CA VAL A 130 -5.05 2.29 3.00
C VAL A 130 -5.53 1.60 1.73
N GLU A 131 -6.22 0.47 1.89
CA GLU A 131 -6.84 -0.23 0.76
C GLU A 131 -7.90 0.64 0.07
N THR A 132 -8.04 0.49 -1.25
CA THR A 132 -9.04 1.19 -2.06
C THR A 132 -10.48 0.98 -1.56
N SER A 133 -10.77 -0.22 -1.03
CA SER A 133 -12.03 -0.62 -0.42
C SER A 133 -12.29 0.02 0.95
N SER A 134 -11.24 0.36 1.70
CA SER A 134 -11.36 1.13 2.95
C SER A 134 -11.72 2.61 2.71
N VAL A 135 -11.64 3.10 1.47
CA VAL A 135 -12.07 4.46 1.09
C VAL A 135 -13.44 4.44 0.43
N PHE A 136 -13.62 3.53 -0.54
CA PHE A 136 -14.89 3.32 -1.24
C PHE A 136 -15.28 1.84 -1.14
N PRO A 137 -16.12 1.45 -0.16
CA PRO A 137 -16.41 0.04 0.07
C PRO A 137 -17.16 -0.57 -1.10
N GLU A 138 -16.70 -1.73 -1.55
CA GLU A 138 -17.19 -2.40 -2.74
C GLU A 138 -18.03 -3.63 -2.42
N ASN A 139 -19.13 -3.79 -3.14
CA ASN A 139 -19.96 -4.99 -3.11
C ASN A 139 -20.24 -5.46 -4.53
N ARG A 140 -19.65 -6.61 -4.90
CA ARG A 140 -19.71 -7.14 -6.28
C ARG A 140 -19.33 -6.08 -7.33
N HIS A 141 -18.23 -5.35 -7.09
CA HIS A 141 -17.70 -4.27 -7.92
C HIS A 141 -18.55 -2.99 -7.98
N PHE A 142 -19.60 -2.88 -7.18
CA PHE A 142 -20.28 -1.60 -6.99
C PHE A 142 -19.76 -0.94 -5.73
N THR A 143 -19.28 0.29 -5.85
CA THR A 143 -18.99 1.12 -4.68
C THR A 143 -20.29 1.47 -3.96
N SER A 144 -20.21 1.73 -2.66
CA SER A 144 -21.39 2.06 -1.84
C SER A 144 -21.43 3.50 -1.38
N HIS A 145 -20.36 3.97 -0.72
CA HIS A 145 -20.23 5.31 -0.17
C HIS A 145 -18.74 5.65 -0.04
N GLN A 146 -18.44 6.89 0.34
CA GLN A 146 -17.11 7.26 0.82
C GLN A 146 -17.10 7.12 2.35
N THR A 147 -16.05 6.51 2.89
CA THR A 147 -15.81 6.42 4.33
C THR A 147 -15.19 7.70 4.90
N ASP A 148 -15.23 7.87 6.22
CA ASP A 148 -14.60 9.00 6.91
C ASP A 148 -13.08 8.80 7.15
N LEU A 149 -12.56 7.59 6.88
CA LEU A 149 -11.17 7.19 7.18
C LEU A 149 -10.11 8.19 6.68
N VAL A 150 -10.22 8.67 5.44
CA VAL A 150 -9.23 9.60 4.85
C VAL A 150 -9.20 10.92 5.63
N GLU A 151 -10.38 11.48 5.93
CA GLU A 151 -10.51 12.74 6.67
C GLU A 151 -10.00 12.59 8.11
N SER A 152 -10.34 11.49 8.78
CA SER A 152 -9.88 11.18 10.14
C SER A 152 -8.35 11.07 10.22
N LEU A 153 -7.73 10.37 9.27
CA LEU A 153 -6.26 10.22 9.20
C LEU A 153 -5.57 11.56 8.92
N GLN A 154 -6.08 12.35 7.96
CA GLN A 154 -5.51 13.66 7.63
C GLN A 154 -5.65 14.65 8.77
N THR A 155 -6.78 14.63 9.49
CA THR A 155 -7.02 15.47 10.67
C THR A 155 -6.05 15.11 11.82
N ALA A 156 -5.65 13.84 11.92
CA ALA A 156 -4.58 13.40 12.83
C ALA A 156 -3.16 13.80 12.35
N GLY A 157 -3.05 14.47 11.20
CA GLY A 157 -1.80 14.94 10.61
C GLY A 157 -1.02 13.83 9.90
N LEU A 158 -1.69 12.78 9.41
CA LEU A 158 -1.08 11.70 8.62
C LEU A 158 -1.42 11.92 7.15
N SER A 159 -0.42 11.87 6.27
CA SER A 159 -0.70 11.79 4.83
C SER A 159 -1.32 10.44 4.47
N VAL A 160 -2.25 10.40 3.53
CA VAL A 160 -2.99 9.19 3.17
C VAL A 160 -2.69 8.76 1.74
N TYR A 161 -2.30 7.51 1.56
CA TYR A 161 -2.03 6.89 0.26
C TYR A 161 -3.02 5.77 -0.02
N ALA A 162 -3.75 5.83 -1.12
CA ALA A 162 -4.62 4.72 -1.53
C ALA A 162 -3.82 3.67 -2.30
N TYR A 163 -3.99 2.39 -1.95
CA TYR A 163 -3.36 1.26 -2.63
C TYR A 163 -4.36 0.11 -2.90
N THR A 164 -4.20 -0.70 -3.94
CA THR A 164 -3.32 -0.50 -5.12
C THR A 164 -4.20 -0.25 -6.33
N LEU A 165 -4.05 0.90 -6.99
CA LEU A 165 -4.82 1.19 -8.20
C LEU A 165 -4.28 0.39 -9.38
N MET A 166 -5.19 -0.24 -10.11
CA MET A 166 -4.93 -1.18 -11.20
C MET A 166 -5.77 -0.82 -12.43
N ASN A 167 -5.16 -0.80 -13.62
CA ASN A 167 -5.89 -0.43 -14.85
C ASN A 167 -6.73 -1.58 -15.42
N GLU A 168 -6.52 -2.82 -14.97
CA GLU A 168 -7.23 -3.97 -15.52
C GLU A 168 -8.74 -3.83 -15.29
N PHE A 169 -9.54 -4.02 -16.34
CA PHE A 169 -10.99 -3.84 -16.32
C PHE A 169 -11.71 -4.51 -15.13
N VAL A 170 -11.23 -5.69 -14.70
CA VAL A 170 -11.82 -6.49 -13.63
C VAL A 170 -11.41 -6.05 -12.21
N ALA A 171 -10.40 -5.17 -12.11
CA ALA A 171 -9.91 -4.65 -10.84
C ALA A 171 -10.64 -3.36 -10.41
N GLN A 172 -11.39 -2.74 -11.32
CA GLN A 172 -11.98 -1.42 -11.10
C GLN A 172 -13.47 -1.52 -10.80
N PRO A 173 -13.98 -0.74 -9.83
CA PRO A 173 -15.41 -0.63 -9.59
C PRO A 173 -16.18 -0.13 -10.80
N TYR A 174 -17.42 -0.59 -10.95
CA TYR A 174 -18.32 -0.18 -12.03
C TYR A 174 -18.70 1.29 -11.95
N ASP A 175 -18.79 1.87 -10.75
CA ASP A 175 -19.10 3.30 -10.57
C ASP A 175 -18.00 4.20 -11.17
N PHE A 176 -16.80 3.66 -11.41
CA PHE A 176 -15.71 4.36 -12.11
C PHE A 176 -15.67 4.02 -13.61
N PHE A 177 -16.72 3.37 -14.12
CA PHE A 177 -16.93 3.05 -15.53
C PHE A 177 -15.78 2.26 -16.17
N SER A 178 -15.02 1.52 -15.36
CA SER A 178 -13.78 0.84 -15.75
C SER A 178 -12.79 1.78 -16.46
N ASP A 179 -12.76 3.05 -16.05
CA ASP A 179 -11.83 4.06 -16.53
C ASP A 179 -10.84 4.42 -15.41
N ALA A 180 -9.56 4.11 -15.64
CA ALA A 180 -8.49 4.37 -14.66
C ALA A 180 -8.23 5.85 -14.38
N THR A 181 -8.64 6.76 -15.25
CA THR A 181 -8.61 8.20 -14.94
C THR A 181 -9.79 8.61 -14.09
N ALA A 182 -11.00 8.08 -14.32
CA ALA A 182 -12.16 8.31 -13.46
C ALA A 182 -11.92 7.78 -12.03
N GLU A 183 -11.32 6.60 -11.89
CA GLU A 183 -10.92 6.05 -10.60
C GLU A 183 -9.90 6.97 -9.89
N ILE A 184 -8.83 7.39 -10.58
CA ILE A 184 -7.86 8.33 -10.01
C ILE A 184 -8.53 9.64 -9.58
N ILE A 185 -9.47 10.17 -10.36
CA ILE A 185 -10.25 11.36 -9.98
C ILE A 185 -11.06 11.09 -8.71
N ALA A 186 -11.69 9.92 -8.59
CA ALA A 186 -12.47 9.54 -7.40
C ALA A 186 -11.60 9.60 -6.14
N TYR A 187 -10.40 9.01 -6.16
CA TYR A 187 -9.50 9.01 -5.00
C TYR A 187 -8.88 10.39 -4.75
N VAL A 188 -8.42 11.10 -5.78
CA VAL A 188 -7.66 12.35 -5.61
C VAL A 188 -8.58 13.55 -5.37
N GLN A 189 -9.67 13.69 -6.12
CA GLN A 189 -10.61 14.82 -5.98
C GLN A 189 -11.82 14.50 -5.10
N GLY A 190 -12.32 13.25 -5.16
CA GLY A 190 -13.45 12.83 -4.35
C GLY A 190 -13.04 12.59 -2.90
N ALA A 191 -12.17 11.61 -2.68
CA ALA A 191 -11.70 11.25 -1.34
C ALA A 191 -10.62 12.19 -0.78
N GLY A 192 -9.86 12.86 -1.65
CA GLY A 192 -8.83 13.82 -1.22
C GLY A 192 -7.53 13.17 -0.73
N VAL A 193 -7.17 11.99 -1.22
CA VAL A 193 -5.93 11.31 -0.79
C VAL A 193 -4.66 12.08 -1.22
N ASP A 194 -3.63 12.05 -0.38
CA ASP A 194 -2.35 12.76 -0.60
C ASP A 194 -1.43 12.08 -1.63
N GLY A 195 -1.71 10.82 -1.95
CA GLY A 195 -0.96 10.09 -2.96
C GLY A 195 -1.59 8.76 -3.33
N LEU A 196 -1.06 8.18 -4.39
CA LEU A 196 -1.53 6.91 -4.94
C LEU A 196 -0.37 5.92 -5.04
N ILE A 197 -0.67 4.67 -4.69
CA ILE A 197 0.15 3.51 -5.00
C ILE A 197 -0.52 2.78 -6.15
N THR A 198 0.21 2.63 -7.27
CA THR A 198 -0.34 2.01 -8.48
C THR A 198 0.67 1.12 -9.19
N ASP A 199 0.16 0.05 -9.80
CA ASP A 199 0.91 -0.80 -10.73
C ASP A 199 1.04 -0.18 -12.13
N PHE A 200 0.35 0.95 -12.39
CA PHE A 200 0.29 1.62 -13.68
C PHE A 200 0.74 3.10 -13.59
N PRO A 201 2.04 3.36 -13.29
CA PRO A 201 2.55 4.71 -13.09
C PRO A 201 2.39 5.63 -14.32
N ALA A 202 2.33 5.07 -15.53
CA ALA A 202 2.04 5.83 -16.74
C ALA A 202 0.63 6.48 -16.71
N THR A 203 -0.35 5.81 -16.11
CA THR A 203 -1.71 6.35 -15.91
C THR A 203 -1.69 7.52 -14.94
N ALA A 204 -1.04 7.35 -13.78
CA ALA A 204 -0.91 8.41 -12.79
C ALA A 204 -0.15 9.62 -13.34
N ARG A 205 0.93 9.40 -14.11
CA ARG A 205 1.66 10.47 -14.80
C ARG A 205 0.79 11.21 -15.81
N ARG A 206 0.01 10.48 -16.62
CA ARG A 206 -0.93 11.08 -17.59
C ARG A 206 -1.95 11.96 -16.87
N TYR A 207 -2.52 11.47 -15.78
CA TYR A 207 -3.46 12.24 -14.96
C TYR A 207 -2.82 13.50 -14.39
N LYS A 208 -1.62 13.41 -13.79
CA LYS A 208 -0.89 14.57 -13.25
C LYS A 208 -0.53 15.61 -14.31
N SER A 209 -0.31 15.19 -15.56
CA SER A 209 -0.04 16.08 -16.70
C SER A 209 -1.32 16.57 -17.40
N ASN A 210 -2.51 16.22 -16.91
CA ASN A 210 -3.77 16.62 -17.53
C ASN A 210 -4.05 18.11 -17.27
N THR A 211 -4.05 18.90 -18.34
CA THR A 211 -4.30 20.35 -18.28
C THR A 211 -5.73 20.71 -17.86
N CYS A 212 -6.70 19.80 -18.01
CA CYS A 212 -8.07 20.03 -17.57
C CYS A 212 -8.16 20.27 -16.06
N MET A 213 -7.23 19.70 -15.29
CA MET A 213 -7.17 19.86 -13.83
C MET A 213 -6.77 21.28 -13.39
N ASN A 214 -6.11 22.04 -14.26
CA ASN A 214 -5.64 23.40 -13.99
C ASN A 214 -6.65 24.48 -14.40
N MET A 215 -7.86 24.09 -14.78
CA MET A 215 -8.88 25.00 -15.30
C MET A 215 -9.77 25.63 -14.21
N GLY A 216 -9.64 25.20 -12.95
CA GLY A 216 -10.43 25.71 -11.82
C GLY A 216 -11.92 25.66 -12.12
N ASN A 217 -12.61 26.81 -12.05
CA ASN A 217 -14.05 26.89 -12.36
C ASN A 217 -14.43 26.57 -13.81
N LYS A 218 -13.45 26.45 -14.73
CA LYS A 218 -13.66 26.04 -16.12
C LYS A 218 -13.39 24.56 -16.37
N THR A 219 -13.09 23.79 -15.32
CA THR A 219 -12.88 22.34 -15.42
C THR A 219 -14.12 21.69 -16.05
N PRO A 220 -13.97 20.92 -17.14
CA PRO A 220 -15.10 20.27 -17.80
C PRO A 220 -15.87 19.34 -16.87
N SER A 221 -17.19 19.24 -17.05
CA SER A 221 -18.05 18.41 -16.19
C SER A 221 -17.70 16.92 -16.19
N PHE A 222 -17.09 16.41 -17.27
CA PHE A 222 -16.61 15.02 -17.33
C PHE A 222 -15.41 14.74 -16.42
N MET A 223 -14.76 15.78 -15.88
CA MET A 223 -13.68 15.65 -14.89
C MET A 223 -14.22 15.67 -13.44
N ALA A 224 -15.54 15.82 -13.25
CA ALA A 224 -16.14 15.72 -11.93
C ALA A 224 -15.93 14.31 -11.37
N PRO A 225 -15.64 14.15 -10.07
CA PRO A 225 -15.45 12.84 -9.49
C PRO A 225 -16.72 11.99 -9.61
N PRO A 226 -16.58 10.71 -10.03
CA PRO A 226 -17.70 9.78 -9.97
C PRO A 226 -18.15 9.66 -8.52
N ARG A 227 -19.47 9.54 -8.31
CA ARG A 227 -20.03 9.45 -6.98
C ARG A 227 -20.18 7.98 -6.59
N PRO A 228 -19.64 7.57 -5.43
CA PRO A 228 -19.79 6.20 -4.99
C PRO A 228 -21.26 5.88 -4.71
N GLY A 229 -21.71 4.69 -5.11
CA GLY A 229 -23.08 4.21 -4.88
C GLY A 229 -24.14 4.70 -5.86
N ASP A 230 -23.80 5.55 -6.83
CA ASP A 230 -24.76 6.02 -7.84
C ASP A 230 -25.30 4.85 -8.67
N LEU A 231 -24.46 3.87 -9.04
CA LEU A 231 -24.93 2.72 -9.83
C LEU A 231 -25.80 1.77 -9.00
N LEU A 232 -25.52 1.60 -7.69
CA LEU A 232 -26.37 0.78 -6.81
C LEU A 232 -27.81 1.28 -6.75
N GLN A 233 -28.00 2.60 -6.80
CA GLN A 233 -29.33 3.23 -6.77
C GLN A 233 -30.14 2.96 -8.04
N LEU A 234 -29.48 2.63 -9.15
CA LEU A 234 -30.14 2.28 -10.42
C LEU A 234 -30.57 0.80 -10.49
N ILE A 235 -30.02 -0.05 -9.62
CA ILE A 235 -30.36 -1.48 -9.57
C ILE A 235 -31.68 -1.65 -8.81
N SER A 236 -32.61 -2.43 -9.38
CA SER A 236 -33.86 -2.76 -8.68
C SER A 236 -33.56 -3.52 -7.38
N LYS A 237 -34.29 -3.23 -6.30
CA LYS A 237 -34.06 -3.84 -4.97
C LYS A 237 -33.88 -5.38 -4.99
N PRO A 238 -34.67 -6.16 -5.75
CA PRO A 238 -34.48 -7.63 -5.80
C PRO A 238 -33.19 -8.08 -6.48
N ALA A 239 -32.57 -7.22 -7.31
CA ALA A 239 -31.34 -7.49 -8.04
C ALA A 239 -30.10 -6.84 -7.39
N GLN A 240 -30.28 -6.04 -6.34
CA GLN A 240 -29.17 -5.46 -5.59
C GLN A 240 -28.34 -6.56 -4.92
N PRO A 241 -27.02 -6.36 -4.79
CA PRO A 241 -26.20 -7.30 -4.05
C PRO A 241 -26.64 -7.35 -2.57
N PRO A 242 -26.45 -8.48 -1.86
CA PRO A 242 -26.77 -8.58 -0.45
C PRO A 242 -26.05 -7.50 0.35
N ALA A 243 -26.69 -6.94 1.37
CA ALA A 243 -26.03 -5.98 2.25
C ALA A 243 -24.77 -6.61 2.87
N LEU A 244 -23.65 -5.88 2.84
CA LEU A 244 -22.41 -6.30 3.48
C LEU A 244 -22.52 -6.11 5.00
N ALA A 245 -21.71 -6.88 5.73
CA ALA A 245 -21.48 -6.59 7.14
C ALA A 245 -20.85 -5.19 7.27
N PRO A 246 -21.14 -4.44 8.35
CA PRO A 246 -20.44 -3.20 8.64
C PRO A 246 -18.93 -3.45 8.70
N MET A 247 -18.15 -2.63 8.00
CA MET A 247 -16.69 -2.71 8.08
C MET A 247 -16.23 -2.29 9.48
N PRO A 248 -15.23 -2.98 10.06
CA PRO A 248 -14.75 -2.66 11.40
C PRO A 248 -14.15 -1.27 11.48
N LEU A 249 -14.11 -0.73 12.70
CA LEU A 249 -13.31 0.46 13.03
C LEU A 249 -11.91 -0.01 13.40
N LEU A 250 -10.88 0.73 12.98
CA LEU A 250 -9.50 0.48 13.40
C LEU A 250 -9.33 0.91 14.86
N MET A 251 -9.02 -0.05 15.74
CA MET A 251 -8.87 0.13 17.18
C MET A 251 -7.40 0.11 17.60
N ASP A 252 -7.12 0.53 18.84
CA ASP A 252 -5.75 0.56 19.37
C ASP A 252 -5.11 -0.85 19.42
N SER A 253 -5.92 -1.88 19.66
CA SER A 253 -5.48 -3.29 19.64
C SER A 253 -4.94 -3.74 18.29
N ASP A 254 -5.41 -3.13 17.20
CA ASP A 254 -5.08 -3.53 15.83
C ASP A 254 -3.76 -2.89 15.38
N VAL A 255 -3.40 -1.77 16.04
CA VAL A 255 -2.19 -1.00 15.79
C VAL A 255 -1.06 -1.36 16.75
N SER A 256 -1.41 -1.69 18.00
CA SER A 256 -0.46 -1.93 19.08
C SER A 256 0.20 -3.31 18.96
N GLU A 257 1.51 -3.32 18.75
CA GLU A 257 2.31 -4.54 18.65
C GLU A 257 3.37 -4.61 19.77
N PRO A 258 3.75 -5.82 20.20
CA PRO A 258 4.93 -5.98 21.04
C PRO A 258 6.20 -5.53 20.28
N PRO A 259 7.28 -5.17 21.00
CA PRO A 259 8.56 -4.87 20.37
C PRO A 259 9.06 -6.02 19.51
N LEU A 260 9.83 -5.69 18.46
CA LEU A 260 10.45 -6.70 17.61
C LEU A 260 11.33 -7.66 18.45
N PRO A 261 11.23 -8.97 18.19
CA PRO A 261 12.08 -9.95 18.85
C PRO A 261 13.54 -9.76 18.42
N PRO A 262 14.51 -10.07 19.31
CA PRO A 262 15.92 -10.00 18.94
C PRO A 262 16.24 -11.08 17.89
N ALA A 263 17.10 -10.74 16.92
CA ALA A 263 17.63 -11.72 15.99
C ALA A 263 18.41 -12.80 16.76
N ARG A 264 17.97 -14.07 16.65
CA ARG A 264 18.65 -15.18 17.34
C ARG A 264 20.07 -15.34 16.80
N LEU A 265 21.06 -15.25 17.69
CA LEU A 265 22.43 -15.69 17.40
C LEU A 265 22.43 -17.22 17.41
N ASN A 266 22.60 -17.84 16.23
CA ASN A 266 22.83 -19.28 16.13
C ASN A 266 24.23 -19.64 16.65
N ASN A 267 24.42 -19.57 17.97
CA ASN A 267 25.56 -20.17 18.65
C ASN A 267 25.24 -21.64 18.97
N GLY A 268 25.61 -22.53 18.05
CA GLY A 268 25.91 -23.94 18.37
C GLY A 268 24.76 -24.96 18.26
N THR A 269 24.93 -25.86 17.29
CA THR A 269 24.45 -27.25 17.19
C THR A 269 23.54 -27.81 18.30
N THR A 270 22.32 -28.19 17.91
CA THR A 270 21.75 -29.52 18.21
C THR A 270 20.70 -29.85 17.15
N ALA A 271 20.91 -30.95 16.43
CA ALA A 271 19.91 -31.49 15.50
C ALA A 271 18.69 -31.98 16.30
N PRO A 272 17.44 -31.65 15.92
CA PRO A 272 16.28 -32.27 16.54
C PRO A 272 16.11 -33.70 16.02
N ALA A 273 15.79 -34.62 16.92
CA ALA A 273 15.45 -36.01 16.60
C ALA A 273 14.23 -36.09 15.67
N PRO A 274 14.12 -37.12 14.81
CA PRO A 274 13.04 -37.20 13.83
C PRO A 274 11.72 -37.55 14.52
N SER A 275 10.79 -36.61 14.57
CA SER A 275 9.38 -36.87 14.90
C SER A 275 8.57 -37.01 13.60
N SER A 276 7.94 -38.17 13.45
CA SER A 276 7.03 -38.49 12.36
C SER A 276 5.66 -37.84 12.60
N ALA A 277 5.34 -36.77 11.88
CA ALA A 277 3.99 -36.24 11.73
C ALA A 277 3.80 -35.68 10.31
N PRO A 278 2.58 -35.78 9.72
CA PRO A 278 2.40 -35.61 8.29
C PRO A 278 2.57 -34.14 7.88
N ARG A 279 3.35 -33.94 6.83
CA ARG A 279 3.70 -32.65 6.23
C ARG A 279 2.46 -32.05 5.54
N MET A 280 1.77 -31.15 6.22
CA MET A 280 0.78 -30.28 5.58
C MET A 280 1.54 -29.10 4.96
N GLN A 281 1.72 -29.13 3.64
CA GLN A 281 2.32 -28.04 2.87
C GLN A 281 1.32 -26.90 2.76
N THR A 282 1.37 -25.96 3.70
CA THR A 282 0.72 -24.66 3.53
C THR A 282 1.66 -23.79 2.70
N ARG A 283 1.36 -23.64 1.40
CA ARG A 283 2.03 -22.66 0.55
C ARG A 283 1.55 -21.27 0.96
N ILE A 284 2.37 -20.52 1.68
CA ILE A 284 2.18 -19.09 1.89
C ILE A 284 2.67 -18.39 0.61
N PRO A 285 1.81 -17.69 -0.15
CA PRO A 285 2.26 -16.90 -1.28
C PRO A 285 2.97 -15.64 -0.77
N PHE A 286 4.24 -15.46 -1.17
CA PHE A 286 4.94 -14.18 -1.03
C PHE A 286 4.46 -13.23 -2.13
N LEU A 287 3.97 -12.05 -1.76
CA LEU A 287 3.62 -10.97 -2.68
C LEU A 287 4.68 -9.86 -2.53
N VAL A 288 5.51 -9.64 -3.54
CA VAL A 288 6.43 -8.49 -3.58
C VAL A 288 5.80 -7.47 -4.51
N THR A 289 5.27 -6.37 -3.97
CA THR A 289 4.69 -5.27 -4.76
C THR A 289 5.73 -4.17 -4.95
N LEU A 290 6.09 -3.89 -6.21
CA LEU A 290 6.84 -2.69 -6.57
C LEU A 290 5.84 -1.57 -6.84
N ALA A 291 5.45 -0.87 -5.79
CA ALA A 291 4.55 0.28 -5.84
C ALA A 291 5.32 1.56 -6.17
N MET A 292 4.90 2.32 -7.18
CA MET A 292 5.34 3.71 -7.35
C MET A 292 4.39 4.65 -6.60
N LEU A 293 4.93 5.43 -5.66
CA LEU A 293 4.18 6.47 -4.96
C LEU A 293 4.17 7.77 -5.78
N CYS A 294 2.98 8.28 -6.10
CA CYS A 294 2.81 9.62 -6.67
C CYS A 294 2.27 10.58 -5.61
N VAL A 295 3.09 11.55 -5.15
CA VAL A 295 2.69 12.59 -4.17
C VAL A 295 2.28 13.89 -4.90
N TRP A 296 1.26 14.57 -4.37
CA TRP A 296 0.79 15.88 -4.83
C TRP A 296 1.51 17.01 -4.08
N ALA A 297 1.87 18.08 -4.79
CA ALA A 297 2.29 19.34 -4.16
C ALA A 297 1.15 20.34 -4.37
N THR A 298 0.69 20.98 -3.28
CA THR A 298 -0.21 22.13 -3.36
C THR A 298 0.53 23.30 -4.00
N VAL A 299 -0.11 23.93 -5.00
CA VAL A 299 0.31 25.22 -5.58
C VAL A 299 -0.57 26.31 -5.01
#